data_AF-A0A7J8YKR3-F1
#
_entry.id   AF-A0A7J8YKR3-F1
#
_cell.length_a   1.000
_cell.length_b   1.000
_cell.length_c   1.000
_cell.angle_alpha   90.00
_cell.angle_beta   90.00
_cell.angle_gamma   90.00
#
_symmetry.space_group_name_H-M   'P 1'
#
loop_
_entity.id
_entity.type
_entity.pdbx_description
1 polymer ?
#
loop_
_entity_poly.entity_id
_entity_poly.type
_entity_poly.pdbx_seq_one_letter_code
_entity_poly.pdbx_strand_id
1 'polypeptide(L)' 'MKKEDTVKLISAEGMEFVIDKEAAMVSQTIRNMLTSPGGFAEAEHGEVTFPEISAVILEKICQYFYWSLQYS' A
#
# COMPACT_ATOMS: atom_id res chain seq x y z
N MET A 1 -17.74 -0.53 6.12
CA MET A 1 -16.43 -0.22 5.53
C MET A 1 -16.55 -0.49 4.05
N LYS A 2 -16.50 0.55 3.19
CA LYS A 2 -16.58 0.35 1.75
C LYS A 2 -15.22 -0.21 1.30
N LYS A 3 -15.22 -1.19 0.39
CA LYS A 3 -13.98 -1.80 -0.15
C LYS A 3 -13.03 -0.77 -0.80
N GLU A 4 -13.51 0.43 -1.10
CA GLU A 4 -12.79 1.49 -1.80
C GLU A 4 -11.83 2.31 -0.90
N ASP A 5 -11.93 2.18 0.43
CA ASP A 5 -11.15 2.98 1.39
C ASP A 5 -9.86 2.30 1.88
N THR A 6 -9.59 1.06 1.48
CA THR A 6 -8.40 0.30 1.90
C THR A 6 -7.64 -0.23 0.72
N VAL A 7 -6.33 -0.40 0.88
CA VAL A 7 -5.45 -1.05 -0.09
C VAL A 7 -4.70 -2.20 0.55
N LYS A 8 -4.28 -3.15 -0.27
CA LYS A 8 -3.51 -4.33 0.15
C LYS A 8 -2.07 -4.21 -0.33
N LEU A 9 -1.12 -4.27 0.59
CA LEU A 9 0.30 -4.35 0.28
C LEU A 9 0.78 -5.78 0.53
N ILE A 10 1.44 -6.39 -0.45
CA ILE A 10 1.83 -7.80 -0.39
C ILE A 10 3.37 -7.87 -0.34
N SER A 11 3.92 -8.57 0.67
CA SER A 11 5.38 -8.72 0.82
C SER A 11 5.97 -9.76 -0.14
N ALA A 12 7.30 -9.86 -0.17
CA ALA A 12 8.04 -10.84 -0.97
C ALA A 12 7.64 -12.30 -0.65
N GLU A 13 7.30 -12.58 0.61
CA GLU A 13 6.81 -13.88 1.08
C GLU A 13 5.31 -14.10 0.81
N GLY A 14 4.61 -13.13 0.23
CA GLY A 14 3.17 -13.17 -0.02
C GLY A 14 2.30 -12.80 1.18
N MET A 15 2.87 -12.19 2.23
CA MET A 15 2.07 -11.71 3.37
C MET A 15 1.28 -10.45 2.99
N GLU A 16 -0.01 -10.45 3.30
CA GLU A 16 -0.94 -9.38 2.94
C GLU A 16 -1.15 -8.40 4.10
N PHE A 17 -0.95 -7.11 3.83
CA PHE A 17 -1.18 -6.02 4.77
C PHE A 17 -2.29 -5.12 4.23
N VAL A 18 -3.44 -5.11 4.90
CA VAL A 18 -4.57 -4.24 4.54
C VAL A 18 -4.49 -2.96 5.37
N ILE A 19 -4.34 -1.83 4.70
CA ILE A 19 -4.23 -0.50 5.33
C ILE A 19 -5.17 0.50 4.67
N ASP A 20 -5.46 1.60 5.37
CA ASP A 20 -6.26 2.69 4.82
C ASP A 20 -5.55 3.30 3.60
N LYS A 21 -6.35 3.56 2.55
CA LYS A 21 -5.85 4.14 1.31
C LYS A 21 -5.20 5.50 1.56
N GLU A 22 -5.77 6.32 2.44
CA GLU A 22 -5.19 7.62 2.81
C GLU A 22 -3.79 7.48 3.41
N ALA A 23 -3.57 6.48 4.28
CA ALA A 23 -2.26 6.20 4.84
C ALA A 23 -1.28 5.72 3.77
N ALA A 24 -1.69 4.79 2.90
CA ALA A 24 -0.84 4.31 1.81
C ALA A 24 -0.41 5.43 0.84
N MET A 25 -1.31 6.40 0.62
CA MET A 25 -1.10 7.53 -0.28
C MET A 25 -0.08 8.55 0.24
N VAL A 26 0.43 8.45 1.48
CA VAL A 26 1.57 9.27 1.92
C VAL A 26 2.83 8.95 1.13
N SER A 27 2.94 7.73 0.58
CA SER A 27 4.02 7.34 -0.34
C SER A 27 3.66 7.73 -1.77
N GLN A 28 4.46 8.63 -2.36
CA GLN A 28 4.28 9.05 -3.75
C GLN A 28 4.43 7.87 -4.72
N THR A 29 5.32 6.91 -4.43
CA THR A 29 5.51 5.71 -5.25
C THR A 29 4.27 4.83 -5.25
N ILE A 30 3.70 4.56 -4.07
CA ILE A 30 2.49 3.74 -3.94
C ILE A 30 1.29 4.46 -4.57
N ARG A 31 1.19 5.78 -4.39
CA ARG A 31 0.18 6.60 -5.09
C ARG A 31 0.27 6.39 -6.59
N ASN A 32 1.47 6.53 -7.16
CA ASN A 32 1.66 6.36 -8.60
C ASN A 32 1.30 4.93 -9.06
N MET A 33 1.65 3.91 -8.29
CA MET A 33 1.28 2.51 -8.60
C MET A 33 -0.25 2.32 -8.62
N LEU A 34 -0.96 2.94 -7.68
CA LEU A 34 -2.42 2.81 -7.56
C LEU A 34 -3.23 3.70 -8.51
N THR A 35 -2.66 4.82 -9.00
CA THR A 35 -3.40 5.82 -9.78
C THR A 35 -2.97 5.95 -11.23
N SER A 36 -1.90 5.25 -11.67
CA SER A 36 -1.37 5.43 -13.02
C SER A 36 -2.32 4.83 -14.08
N PRO A 37 -2.80 5.62 -15.07
CA PRO A 37 -3.79 5.19 -16.07
C PRO A 37 -3.25 4.23 -17.15
N GLY A 38 -2.08 3.61 -16.92
CA GLY A 38 -1.24 3.01 -17.97
C GLY A 38 -0.86 1.54 -17.81
N GLY A 39 -1.31 0.83 -16.78
CA GLY A 39 -1.25 -0.63 -16.79
C GLY A 39 -0.51 -1.30 -15.64
N PHE A 40 -1.18 -1.41 -14.52
CA PHE A 40 -1.06 -2.59 -13.65
C PHE A 40 -2.47 -2.94 -13.14
N ALA A 41 -2.82 -4.23 -13.14
CA ALA A 41 -4.10 -4.74 -12.61
C ALA A 41 -4.36 -4.37 -11.13
N GLU A 42 -3.29 -3.90 -10.47
CA GLU A 42 -3.16 -3.36 -9.12
C GLU A 42 -4.10 -2.18 -8.83
N ALA A 43 -4.32 -1.29 -9.81
CA ALA A 43 -5.21 -0.13 -9.66
C ALA A 43 -6.71 -0.52 -9.59
N GLU A 44 -7.10 -1.61 -10.24
CA GLU A 44 -8.48 -2.09 -10.28
C GLU A 44 -8.86 -2.84 -8.99
N HIS A 45 -7.88 -3.50 -8.35
CA HIS A 45 -8.10 -4.31 -7.15
C HIS A 45 -7.64 -3.60 -5.85
N GLY A 46 -6.86 -2.52 -5.95
CA GLY A 46 -6.29 -1.83 -4.80
C GLY A 46 -5.18 -2.64 -4.13
N GLU A 47 -4.44 -3.44 -4.88
CA GLU A 47 -3.42 -4.37 -4.39
C GLU A 47 -2.06 -4.00 -4.98
N VAL A 48 -0.99 -3.99 -4.18
CA VAL A 48 0.37 -3.70 -4.64
C VAL A 48 1.32 -4.77 -4.11
N THR A 49 2.11 -5.37 -4.99
CA THR A 49 3.07 -6.42 -4.60
C THR A 49 4.50 -5.89 -4.56
N PHE A 50 5.21 -6.19 -3.48
CA PHE A 50 6.60 -5.81 -3.26
C PHE A 50 7.50 -7.06 -3.25
N PRO A 51 8.02 -7.49 -4.41
CA PRO A 51 8.80 -8.74 -4.53
C PRO A 51 10.15 -8.70 -3.79
N GLU A 52 10.62 -7.52 -3.39
CA GLU A 52 11.93 -7.33 -2.74
C GLU A 52 11.81 -6.89 -1.26
N ILE A 53 10.59 -6.66 -0.74
CA ILE A 53 10.38 -6.19 0.63
C ILE A 53 9.86 -7.34 1.49
N SER A 54 10.60 -7.69 2.53
CA SER A 54 10.16 -8.72 3.48
C SER A 54 8.98 -8.26 4.33
N ALA A 55 8.19 -9.21 4.84
CA ALA A 55 7.01 -8.93 5.66
C ALA A 55 7.33 -8.06 6.88
N VAL A 56 8.46 -8.31 7.54
CA VAL A 56 8.90 -7.55 8.73
C VAL A 56 9.17 -6.08 8.39
N ILE A 57 9.77 -5.81 7.23
CA ILE A 57 10.04 -4.44 6.78
C ILE A 57 8.75 -3.78 6.31
N LEU A 58 7.90 -4.50 5.57
CA LEU A 58 6.62 -3.96 5.11
C LEU A 58 5.69 -3.60 6.27
N GLU A 59 5.71 -4.36 7.37
CA GLU A 59 5.00 -4.01 8.61
C GLU A 59 5.45 -2.64 9.17
N LYS A 60 6.77 -2.40 9.22
CA LYS A 60 7.33 -1.11 9.68
C LYS A 60 6.98 0.04 8.76
N ILE A 61 6.97 -0.21 7.46
CA ILE A 61 6.53 0.77 6.46
C ILE A 61 5.05 1.12 6.68
N CYS A 62 4.18 0.14 6.93
CA CYS A 62 2.76 0.39 7.23
C CYS A 62 2.60 1.21 8.52
N GLN A 63 3.34 0.89 9.58
CA GLN A 63 3.35 1.68 10.83
C GLN A 63 3.80 3.12 10.57
N TYR A 64 4.85 3.29 9.75
CA TYR A 64 5.33 4.61 9.36
C TYR A 64 4.28 5.40 8.56
N PHE A 65 3.51 4.76 7.68
CA PHE A 65 2.48 5.46 6.93
C PHE A 65 1.41 6.09 7.82
N TYR A 66 0.93 5.35 8.82
CA TYR A 66 -0.02 5.90 9.79
C TYR A 66 0.62 6.98 10.65
N TRP A 67 1.85 6.79 11.09
CA TRP A 67 2.56 7.84 11.84
C TRP A 67 2.71 9.12 10.98
N SER A 68 3.12 8.99 9.72
CA SER A 68 3.24 10.11 8.80
C SER A 68 1.89 10.80 8.62
N LEU A 69 0.81 10.06 8.33
CA LEU A 69 -0.53 10.63 8.11
C LEU A 69 -1.03 11.44 9.33
N GLN A 70 -0.68 11.03 10.55
CA GLN A 70 -1.11 11.69 11.78
C GLN A 70 -0.28 12.95 12.11
N TYR A 71 0.99 13.00 11.69
CA TYR A 71 1.95 14.03 12.13
C TYR A 71 2.57 14.86 11.00
N SER A 72 2.22 14.62 9.74
CA SER A 72 2.67 15.40 8.57
C SER A 72 1.76 16.57 8.23
#